data_AF-A0A383EJA5-F1
#
_entry.id   AF-A0A383EJA5-F1
#
_cell.length_a   1.000
_cell.length_b   1.000
_cell.length_c   1.000
_cell.angle_alpha   90.00
_cell.angle_beta   90.00
_cell.angle_gamma   90.00
#
_symmetry.space_group_name_H-M   'P 1'
#
loop_
_entity.id
_entity.type
_entity.pdbx_description
1 polymer ?
#
loop_
_entity_poly.entity_id
_entity_poly.type
_entity_poly.pdbx_seq_one_letter_code
_entity_poly.pdbx_strand_id
1 'polypeptide(L)'
;MSDFDKLHRFLFTQANVRGELVRLDESLKQIVHSYEYPVQIQTLLSEMAAATSLLTATLKFKGEISLQIQSKGPVSYAVLNATHEQTLRGVARWDETLETLPETFSELLSQAVLVITITPDEGERYQGVVALDKPSLAECIESYFAQSEQLATSVHLMTDMSDPKNAKA
;
A
#
# COMPACT_ATOMS: atom_id res chain seq x y z
N MET A 1 25.02 7.80 -8.09
CA MET A 1 23.70 7.18 -8.21
C MET A 1 23.17 7.03 -6.80
N SER A 2 22.30 7.93 -6.37
CA SER A 2 21.70 7.87 -5.03
C SER A 2 20.57 6.85 -5.07
N ASP A 3 20.87 5.68 -4.52
CA ASP A 3 19.96 4.56 -4.32
C ASP A 3 18.90 4.98 -3.28
N PHE A 4 17.78 5.55 -3.76
CA PHE A 4 16.71 6.13 -2.92
C PHE A 4 15.64 5.12 -2.51
N ASP A 5 15.56 3.99 -3.22
CA ASP A 5 14.63 2.91 -2.92
C ASP A 5 15.28 1.97 -1.92
N LYS A 6 14.90 2.09 -0.65
CA LYS A 6 15.52 1.33 0.44
C LYS A 6 14.52 0.85 1.47
N LEU A 7 14.72 -0.39 1.88
CA LEU A 7 14.04 -0.99 3.02
C LEU A 7 15.06 -1.32 4.10
N HIS A 8 14.86 -0.73 5.28
CA HIS A 8 15.69 -0.95 6.46
C HIS A 8 14.87 -1.67 7.53
N ARG A 9 15.45 -2.72 8.11
CA ARG A 9 14.89 -3.41 9.27
C ARG A 9 15.71 -3.08 10.50
N PHE A 10 15.04 -2.86 11.62
CA PHE A 10 15.67 -2.54 12.89
C PHE A 10 14.91 -3.20 14.05
N LEU A 11 15.55 -3.26 15.21
CA LEU A 11 15.00 -3.88 16.40
C LEU A 11 15.27 -3.00 17.62
N PHE A 12 14.23 -2.71 18.38
CA PHE A 12 14.36 -2.12 19.72
C PHE A 12 14.63 -3.24 20.72
N THR A 13 15.91 -3.50 20.98
CA THR A 13 16.37 -4.62 21.82
C THR A 13 15.82 -4.59 23.24
N GLN A 14 15.50 -3.41 23.78
CA GLN A 14 14.96 -3.26 25.13
C GLN A 14 13.43 -3.38 25.22
N ALA A 15 12.72 -3.32 24.09
CA ALA A 15 11.26 -3.32 24.03
C ALA A 15 10.67 -4.55 23.33
N ASN A 16 11.50 -5.45 22.78
CA ASN A 16 11.09 -6.58 21.94
C ASN A 16 10.20 -6.16 20.75
N VAL A 17 10.42 -4.95 20.21
CA VAL A 17 9.69 -4.41 19.06
C VAL A 17 10.59 -4.43 17.83
N ARG A 18 10.14 -5.06 16.75
CA ARG A 18 10.75 -4.94 15.43
C ARG A 18 10.18 -3.72 14.71
N GLY A 19 11.01 -3.07 13.91
CA GLY A 19 10.62 -1.94 13.08
C GLY A 19 11.15 -2.08 11.66
N GLU A 20 10.43 -1.47 10.74
CA GLU A 20 10.78 -1.43 9.33
C GLU A 20 10.59 0.00 8.82
N LEU A 21 11.49 0.44 7.94
CA LEU A 21 11.43 1.74 7.29
C LEU A 21 11.64 1.51 5.80
N VAL A 22 10.67 1.92 4.99
CA VAL A 22 10.79 1.93 3.54
C VAL A 22 10.79 3.37 3.03
N ARG A 23 11.63 3.64 2.04
CA ARG A 23 11.53 4.80 1.16
C ARG A 23 11.47 4.30 -0.26
N LEU A 24 10.50 4.77 -1.02
CA LEU A 24 10.31 4.47 -2.44
C LEU A 24 10.30 5.78 -3.22
N ASP A 25 11.07 5.86 -4.30
CA ASP A 25 11.16 7.00 -5.20
C ASP A 25 11.10 6.51 -6.66
N GLU A 26 12.11 5.77 -7.13
CA GLU A 26 12.20 5.39 -8.54
C GLU A 26 11.18 4.31 -8.92
N SER A 27 11.04 3.26 -8.10
CA SER A 27 10.01 2.22 -8.28
C SER A 27 8.60 2.82 -8.23
N LEU A 28 8.40 3.85 -7.41
CA LEU A 28 7.11 4.52 -7.29
C LEU A 28 6.80 5.31 -8.56
N LYS A 29 7.75 6.10 -9.08
CA LYS A 29 7.60 6.86 -10.34
C LYS A 29 7.16 5.98 -11.49
N GLN A 30 7.71 4.76 -11.61
CA GLN A 30 7.31 3.82 -12.66
C GLN A 30 5.84 3.41 -12.56
N ILE A 31 5.29 3.33 -11.35
CA ILE A 31 3.88 2.99 -11.11
C ILE A 31 3.00 4.21 -11.40
N VAL A 32 3.28 5.35 -10.77
CA VAL A 32 2.39 6.53 -10.84
C VAL A 32 2.49 7.30 -12.15
N HIS A 33 3.58 7.15 -12.93
CA HIS A 33 3.72 7.77 -14.26
C HIS A 33 3.35 6.82 -15.42
N SER A 34 2.87 5.62 -15.12
CA SER A 34 2.41 4.68 -16.16
C SER A 34 1.12 5.14 -16.86
N TYR A 35 0.38 6.06 -16.23
CA TYR A 35 -0.86 6.66 -16.70
C TYR A 35 -1.01 8.07 -16.11
N GLU A 36 -1.86 8.92 -16.68
CA GLU A 36 -2.17 10.26 -16.16
C GLU A 36 -3.13 10.18 -14.95
N TYR A 37 -2.67 9.60 -13.85
CA TYR A 37 -3.45 9.48 -12.63
C TYR A 37 -3.68 10.85 -11.96
N PRO A 38 -4.90 11.18 -11.49
CA PRO A 38 -5.12 12.28 -10.57
C PRO A 38 -4.31 12.13 -9.28
N VAL A 39 -3.97 13.24 -8.63
CA VAL A 39 -3.12 13.24 -7.42
C VAL A 39 -3.66 12.33 -6.31
N GLN A 40 -4.98 12.24 -6.14
CA GLN A 40 -5.61 11.36 -5.15
C GLN A 40 -5.29 9.88 -5.40
N ILE A 41 -5.23 9.47 -6.67
CA ILE A 41 -4.88 8.10 -7.05
C ILE A 41 -3.38 7.86 -6.94
N GLN A 42 -2.56 8.85 -7.29
CA GLN A 42 -1.11 8.76 -7.07
C GLN A 42 -0.80 8.59 -5.58
N THR A 43 -1.43 9.37 -4.71
CA THR A 43 -1.31 9.24 -3.24
C THR A 43 -1.73 7.85 -2.79
N LEU A 44 -2.91 7.35 -3.21
CA LEU A 44 -3.38 6.02 -2.83
C LEU A 44 -2.42 4.92 -3.28
N LEU A 45 -1.97 4.93 -4.54
CA LEU A 45 -1.02 3.95 -5.06
C LEU A 45 0.33 4.04 -4.35
N SER A 46 0.77 5.24 -3.94
CA SER A 46 2.00 5.45 -3.19
C SER A 46 1.93 4.86 -1.78
N GLU A 47 0.83 5.10 -1.07
CA GLU A 47 0.58 4.48 0.24
C GLU A 47 0.49 2.97 0.13
N MET A 48 -0.22 2.45 -0.89
CA MET A 48 -0.28 1.01 -1.17
C MET A 48 1.12 0.44 -1.48
N ALA A 49 1.96 1.16 -2.22
CA ALA A 49 3.33 0.75 -2.55
C ALA A 49 4.19 0.59 -1.29
N ALA A 50 4.19 1.61 -0.43
CA ALA A 50 4.91 1.58 0.82
C ALA A 50 4.37 0.47 1.75
N ALA A 51 3.06 0.37 1.90
CA ALA A 51 2.42 -0.67 2.71
C ALA A 51 2.78 -2.09 2.23
N THR A 52 2.68 -2.33 0.91
CA THR A 52 2.97 -3.65 0.34
C THR A 52 4.45 -4.00 0.51
N SER A 53 5.36 -3.03 0.33
CA SER A 53 6.80 -3.22 0.53
C SER A 53 7.14 -3.58 1.99
N LEU A 54 6.55 -2.89 2.97
CA LEU A 54 6.67 -3.20 4.40
C LEU A 54 6.14 -4.60 4.71
N LEU A 55 4.91 -4.92 4.28
CA LEU A 55 4.33 -6.25 4.50
C LEU A 55 5.20 -7.36 3.91
N THR A 56 5.76 -7.16 2.72
CA THR A 56 6.68 -8.11 2.07
C THR A 56 7.91 -8.37 2.94
N ALA A 57 8.45 -7.36 3.61
CA ALA A 57 9.64 -7.52 4.45
C ALA A 57 9.39 -8.33 5.72
N THR A 58 8.15 -8.41 6.19
CA THR A 58 7.78 -9.25 7.33
C THR A 58 7.74 -10.75 6.98
N LEU A 59 7.66 -11.10 5.69
CA LEU A 59 7.59 -12.47 5.22
C LEU A 59 8.97 -13.16 5.29
N LYS A 60 8.97 -14.42 5.75
CA LYS A 60 10.18 -15.25 5.88
C LYS A 60 10.43 -16.18 4.69
N PHE A 61 9.59 -16.10 3.66
CA PHE A 61 9.59 -17.00 2.51
C PHE A 61 9.59 -16.22 1.19
N LYS A 62 9.92 -16.92 0.10
CA LYS A 62 9.86 -16.38 -1.26
C LYS A 62 8.44 -16.48 -1.81
N GLY A 63 8.03 -15.46 -2.55
CA GLY A 63 6.71 -15.39 -3.17
C GLY A 63 6.33 -13.97 -3.55
N GLU A 64 5.02 -13.76 -3.68
CA GLU A 64 4.37 -12.50 -4.01
C GLU A 64 3.30 -12.15 -2.97
N ILE A 65 3.19 -10.86 -2.66
CA ILE A 65 2.06 -10.30 -1.92
C ILE A 65 1.30 -9.32 -2.80
N SER A 66 -0.02 -9.29 -2.65
CA SER A 66 -0.92 -8.37 -3.34
C SER A 66 -1.82 -7.68 -2.32
N LEU A 67 -1.86 -6.35 -2.37
CA LEU A 67 -2.87 -5.51 -1.74
C LEU A 67 -3.87 -5.07 -2.80
N GLN A 68 -5.12 -5.48 -2.65
CA GLN A 68 -6.17 -5.15 -3.60
C GLN A 68 -7.34 -4.48 -2.90
N ILE A 69 -7.70 -3.29 -3.35
CA ILE A 69 -8.87 -2.54 -2.92
C ILE A 69 -10.00 -2.74 -3.94
N GLN A 70 -11.19 -3.04 -3.44
CA GLN A 70 -12.44 -2.99 -4.20
C GLN A 70 -13.40 -2.05 -3.48
N SER A 71 -13.97 -1.09 -4.20
CA SER A 71 -14.94 -0.15 -3.63
C SER A 71 -16.13 0.12 -4.54
N LYS A 72 -17.17 0.73 -3.97
CA LYS A 72 -18.27 1.36 -4.71
C LYS A 72 -18.14 2.88 -4.76
N GLY A 73 -16.98 3.42 -4.38
CA GLY A 73 -16.66 4.84 -4.47
C GLY A 73 -16.05 5.22 -5.83
N PRO A 74 -15.61 6.48 -5.97
CA PRO A 74 -14.94 6.97 -7.16
C PRO A 74 -13.77 6.09 -7.62
N VAL A 75 -13.00 5.49 -6.71
CA VAL A 75 -11.95 4.51 -7.06
C VAL A 75 -12.51 3.09 -6.90
N SER A 76 -13.08 2.56 -7.98
CA SER A 76 -13.70 1.22 -7.99
C SER A 76 -12.72 0.07 -7.68
N TYR A 77 -11.45 0.20 -8.08
CA TYR A 77 -10.45 -0.84 -7.96
C TYR A 77 -9.05 -0.25 -7.86
N ALA A 78 -8.22 -0.76 -6.96
CA ALA A 78 -6.79 -0.53 -6.96
C ALA A 78 -6.07 -1.81 -6.57
N VAL A 79 -4.93 -2.11 -7.18
CA VAL A 79 -4.13 -3.27 -6.82
C VAL A 79 -2.66 -2.91 -6.85
N LEU A 80 -1.92 -3.44 -5.88
CA LEU A 80 -0.49 -3.33 -5.85
C LEU A 80 0.13 -4.65 -5.41
N ASN A 81 1.09 -5.12 -6.20
CA ASN A 81 1.79 -6.37 -6.00
C ASN A 81 3.26 -6.09 -5.72
N ALA A 82 3.84 -6.90 -4.84
CA ALA A 82 5.27 -6.92 -4.56
C ALA A 82 5.79 -8.36 -4.52
N THR A 83 6.94 -8.61 -5.13
CA THR A 83 7.68 -9.85 -4.95
C THR A 83 8.61 -9.75 -3.74
N HIS A 84 9.10 -10.89 -3.23
CA HIS A 84 10.15 -10.91 -2.20
C HIS A 84 11.44 -10.13 -2.57
N GLU A 85 11.71 -9.93 -3.86
CA GLU A 85 12.81 -9.09 -4.39
C GLU A 85 12.48 -7.59 -4.46
N GLN A 86 11.37 -7.15 -3.85
CA GLN A 86 10.90 -5.76 -3.85
C GLN A 86 10.58 -5.19 -5.24
N THR A 87 10.29 -6.04 -6.21
CA THR A 87 9.72 -5.60 -7.50
C THR A 87 8.25 -5.25 -7.29
N LEU A 88 7.89 -3.99 -7.53
CA LEU A 88 6.55 -3.45 -7.30
C LEU A 88 5.82 -3.19 -8.62
N ARG A 89 4.52 -3.48 -8.65
CA ARG A 89 3.63 -3.13 -9.77
C ARG A 89 2.25 -2.82 -9.24
N GLY A 90 1.59 -1.81 -9.79
CA GLY A 90 0.23 -1.48 -9.38
C GLY A 90 -0.54 -0.71 -10.43
N VAL A 91 -1.86 -0.76 -10.32
CA VAL A 91 -2.80 -0.03 -11.19
C VAL A 91 -4.04 0.34 -10.38
N ALA A 92 -4.72 1.40 -10.82
CA ALA A 92 -6.01 1.80 -10.28
C ALA A 92 -7.02 2.03 -11.40
N ARG A 93 -8.30 1.86 -11.08
CA ARG A 93 -9.45 2.20 -11.92
C ARG A 93 -10.39 3.09 -11.12
N TRP A 94 -10.74 4.21 -11.72
CA TRP A 94 -11.64 5.18 -11.12
C TRP A 94 -12.67 5.66 -12.14
N ASP A 95 -13.63 6.42 -11.67
CA ASP A 95 -14.59 7.12 -12.52
C ASP A 95 -13.93 8.34 -13.18
N GLU A 96 -13.44 8.15 -14.41
CA GLU A 96 -12.83 9.20 -15.23
C GLU A 96 -13.82 10.28 -15.67
N THR A 97 -15.13 10.12 -15.43
CA THR A 97 -16.12 11.15 -15.74
C THR A 97 -16.18 12.25 -14.68
N LEU A 98 -15.57 12.04 -13.51
CA LEU A 98 -15.50 13.02 -12.44
C LEU A 98 -14.42 14.06 -12.75
N GLU A 99 -14.79 15.34 -12.72
CA GLU A 99 -13.83 16.45 -12.86
C GLU A 99 -12.83 16.50 -11.71
N THR A 100 -13.27 16.15 -10.50
CA THR A 100 -12.45 16.11 -9.28
C THR A 100 -12.74 14.87 -8.46
N LEU A 101 -11.70 14.31 -7.85
CA LEU A 101 -11.84 13.21 -6.90
C LEU A 101 -11.89 13.74 -5.46
N PRO A 102 -12.64 13.11 -4.56
CA PRO A 102 -12.65 13.46 -3.14
C PRO A 102 -11.26 13.38 -2.52
N GLU A 103 -10.94 14.30 -1.63
CA GLU A 103 -9.65 14.31 -0.92
C GLU A 103 -9.63 13.33 0.25
N THR A 104 -10.79 13.01 0.82
CA THR A 104 -10.87 12.12 1.99
C THR A 104 -10.90 10.65 1.57
N PHE A 105 -10.14 9.82 2.30
CA PHE A 105 -10.02 8.39 2.02
C PHE A 105 -11.37 7.67 1.98
N SER A 106 -12.26 7.99 2.94
CA SER A 106 -13.58 7.33 3.06
C SER A 106 -14.56 7.73 1.95
N GLU A 107 -14.48 8.95 1.42
CA GLU A 107 -15.29 9.36 0.26
C GLU A 107 -14.73 8.74 -1.03
N LEU A 108 -13.41 8.71 -1.18
CA LEU A 108 -12.72 8.10 -2.33
C LEU A 108 -13.02 6.60 -2.44
N LEU A 109 -13.12 5.90 -1.30
CA LEU A 109 -13.29 4.45 -1.18
C LEU A 109 -14.55 4.07 -0.40
N SER A 110 -15.71 4.41 -0.95
CA SER A 110 -17.01 4.09 -0.34
C SER A 110 -17.32 2.59 -0.36
N GLN A 111 -17.80 2.05 0.78
CA GLN A 111 -18.13 0.62 0.94
C GLN A 111 -17.00 -0.31 0.46
N ALA A 112 -15.77 0.01 0.85
CA ALA A 112 -14.59 -0.64 0.32
C ALA A 112 -14.06 -1.77 1.21
N VAL A 113 -13.40 -2.73 0.57
CA VAL A 113 -12.63 -3.80 1.22
C VAL A 113 -11.21 -3.81 0.67
N LEU A 114 -10.26 -4.08 1.55
CA LEU A 114 -8.88 -4.40 1.21
C LEU A 114 -8.71 -5.91 1.34
N VAL A 115 -8.18 -6.52 0.29
CA VAL A 115 -7.85 -7.93 0.20
C VAL A 115 -6.33 -8.04 0.18
N ILE A 116 -5.78 -8.73 1.18
CA ILE A 116 -4.35 -9.02 1.31
C ILE A 116 -4.16 -10.46 0.87
N THR A 117 -3.49 -10.68 -0.26
CA THR A 117 -3.17 -12.03 -0.72
C THR A 117 -1.68 -12.27 -0.58
N ILE A 118 -1.29 -13.38 0.03
CA ILE A 118 0.09 -13.84 0.09
C ILE A 118 0.17 -15.18 -0.64
N THR A 119 0.98 -15.22 -1.70
CA THR A 119 1.19 -16.39 -2.54
C THR A 119 2.66 -16.80 -2.43
N PRO A 120 3.00 -17.77 -1.55
CA PRO A 120 4.35 -18.29 -1.47
C PRO A 120 4.69 -19.11 -2.73
N ASP A 121 5.98 -19.19 -3.09
CA ASP A 121 6.45 -20.10 -4.15
C ASP A 121 6.22 -21.58 -3.76
N GLU A 122 6.35 -21.86 -2.46
CA GLU A 122 6.12 -23.17 -1.86
C GLU A 122 5.18 -23.04 -0.65
N GLY A 123 4.06 -23.75 -0.68
CA GLY A 123 3.08 -23.78 0.39
C GLY A 123 1.69 -23.29 -0.06
N GLU A 124 0.85 -23.03 0.92
CA GLU A 124 -0.55 -22.65 0.67
C GLU A 124 -0.70 -21.14 0.54
N ARG A 125 -1.54 -20.73 -0.42
CA ARG A 125 -1.94 -19.34 -0.59
C ARG A 125 -2.78 -18.90 0.61
N TYR A 126 -2.46 -17.74 1.16
CA TYR A 126 -3.21 -17.11 2.23
C TYR A 126 -3.92 -15.84 1.72
N GLN A 127 -5.14 -15.59 2.20
CA GLN A 127 -5.89 -14.38 1.88
C GLN A 127 -6.63 -13.84 3.10
N GLY A 128 -6.33 -12.59 3.45
CA GLY A 128 -7.03 -11.79 4.44
C GLY A 128 -7.94 -10.77 3.77
N VAL A 129 -9.08 -10.46 4.40
CA VAL A 129 -9.99 -9.40 3.94
C VAL A 129 -10.28 -8.47 5.11
N VAL A 130 -10.13 -7.18 4.91
CA VAL A 130 -10.39 -6.14 5.91
C VAL A 130 -11.30 -5.07 5.31
N ALA A 131 -12.27 -4.61 6.09
CA ALA A 131 -13.09 -3.47 5.70
C ALA A 131 -12.25 -2.19 5.73
N LEU A 132 -12.39 -1.34 4.71
CA LEU A 132 -11.78 -0.01 4.70
C LEU A 132 -12.73 1.00 5.35
N ASP A 133 -12.96 0.82 6.65
CA ASP A 133 -13.91 1.60 7.46
C ASP A 133 -13.24 2.60 8.40
N LYS A 134 -11.91 2.78 8.26
CA LYS A 134 -11.12 3.76 9.01
C LYS A 134 -10.77 4.98 8.15
N PRO A 135 -10.35 6.10 8.78
CA PRO A 135 -9.92 7.31 8.07
C PRO A 135 -8.72 7.16 7.13
N SER A 136 -7.93 6.09 7.23
CA SER A 136 -6.72 5.90 6.42
C SER A 136 -6.41 4.43 6.12
N LEU A 137 -5.61 4.18 5.08
CA LEU A 137 -5.11 2.83 4.74
C LEU A 137 -4.29 2.23 5.89
N ALA A 138 -3.44 3.06 6.52
CA ALA A 138 -2.60 2.65 7.65
C ALA A 138 -3.44 2.10 8.80
N GLU A 139 -4.46 2.85 9.24
CA GLU A 139 -5.36 2.41 10.33
C GLU A 139 -6.15 1.14 9.98
N CYS A 140 -6.53 0.95 8.70
CA CYS A 140 -7.17 -0.28 8.26
C CYS A 140 -6.22 -1.48 8.35
N ILE A 141 -4.95 -1.31 7.97
CA ILE A 141 -3.92 -2.36 8.07
C ILE A 141 -3.60 -2.66 9.54
N GLU A 142 -3.47 -1.64 10.39
CA GLU A 142 -3.30 -1.84 11.84
C GLU A 142 -4.47 -2.64 12.42
N SER A 143 -5.71 -2.33 12.01
CA SER A 143 -6.90 -3.07 12.43
C SER A 143 -6.88 -4.53 11.97
N TYR A 144 -6.43 -4.79 10.72
CA TYR A 144 -6.22 -6.14 10.21
C TYR A 144 -5.23 -6.93 11.09
N PHE A 145 -4.06 -6.39 11.40
CA PHE A 145 -3.07 -7.09 12.24
C PHE A 145 -3.58 -7.33 13.66
N ALA A 146 -4.31 -6.37 14.24
CA ALA A 146 -4.87 -6.53 15.57
C ALA A 146 -5.91 -7.66 15.63
N GLN A 147 -6.75 -7.80 14.60
CA GLN A 147 -7.85 -8.77 14.57
C GLN A 147 -7.44 -10.14 14.04
N SER A 148 -6.73 -10.19 12.92
CA SER A 148 -6.41 -11.42 12.19
C SER A 148 -5.13 -12.08 12.66
N GLU A 149 -4.10 -11.28 13.00
CA GLU A 149 -2.78 -11.79 13.38
C GLU A 149 -2.51 -11.72 14.88
N GLN A 150 -3.34 -11.00 15.65
CA GLN A 150 -3.16 -10.72 17.08
C GLN A 150 -1.80 -10.08 17.39
N LEU A 151 -1.31 -9.23 16.46
CA LEU A 151 -0.05 -8.51 16.58
C LEU A 151 -0.31 -7.03 16.74
N ALA A 152 0.10 -6.46 17.89
CA ALA A 152 0.14 -5.03 18.07
C ALA A 152 1.08 -4.40 17.03
N THR A 153 0.50 -3.72 16.06
CA THR A 153 1.18 -3.19 14.89
C THR A 153 0.82 -1.72 14.74
N SER A 154 1.82 -0.89 14.46
CA SER A 154 1.59 0.50 14.06
C SER A 154 2.21 0.75 12.69
N VAL A 155 1.47 1.45 11.84
CA VAL A 155 1.81 1.73 10.44
C VAL A 155 1.74 3.23 10.23
N HIS A 156 2.80 3.79 9.66
CA HIS A 156 2.84 5.19 9.24
C HIS A 156 3.15 5.23 7.76
N LEU A 157 2.21 5.77 6.97
CA LEU A 157 2.37 5.99 5.53
C LEU A 157 2.37 7.50 5.30
N MET A 158 3.34 7.96 4.51
CA MET A 158 3.54 9.38 4.21
C MET A 158 3.85 9.51 2.73
N THR A 159 3.32 10.55 2.10
CA THR A 159 3.60 10.88 0.70
C THR A 159 3.94 12.36 0.57
N ASP A 160 4.76 12.70 -0.40
CA ASP A 160 5.09 14.07 -0.77
C ASP A 160 4.30 14.56 -2.01
N MET A 161 3.25 13.82 -2.37
CA MET A 161 2.32 14.12 -3.48
C MET A 161 1.50 15.41 -3.24
N SER A 162 1.62 16.02 -2.06
CA SER A 162 1.10 17.36 -1.82
C SER A 162 1.92 18.46 -2.52
N ASP A 163 3.17 18.18 -2.91
CA ASP A 163 3.93 19.05 -3.80
C ASP A 163 3.52 18.78 -5.26
N PRO A 164 2.96 19.77 -5.98
CA PRO A 164 2.56 19.62 -7.39
C PRO A 164 3.69 19.19 -8.32
N LYS A 165 4.96 19.38 -7.95
CA LYS A 165 6.13 18.93 -8.72
C LYS A 165 6.36 17.43 -8.63
N ASN A 166 5.87 16.79 -7.57
CA ASN A 166 6.02 15.36 -7.32
C ASN A 166 4.77 14.59 -7.75
N ALA A 167 3.60 15.25 -7.74
CA ALA A 167 2.31 14.70 -8.15
C ALA A 167 2.06 14.70 -9.68
N LYS A 168 3.06 14.98 -10.50
CA LYS A 168 2.93 14.99 -11.95
C LYS A 168 4.13 14.31 -12.61
N ALA A 169 3.82 13.45 -13.58
CA ALA A 169 4.75 13.06 -14.63
C ALA A 169 5.03 14.26 -15.56
#